data_AF-A0A969EIU1-F1
#
_entry.id   AF-A0A969EIU1-F1
#
_cell.length_a   1.000
_cell.length_b   1.000
_cell.length_c   1.000
_cell.angle_alpha   90.00
_cell.angle_beta   90.00
_cell.angle_gamma   90.00
#
_symmetry.space_group_name_H-M   'P 1'
#
loop_
_entity.id
_entity.type
_entity.pdbx_description
1 polymer ?
#
loop_
_entity_poly.entity_id
_entity_poly.type
_entity_poly.pdbx_seq_one_letter_code
_entity_poly.pdbx_strand_id
1 'polypeptide(L)'
;MGIIVALLLIIILIQSIKIYLDYQENVEVTEQLSTTEEELATTLQRLTEISAELDQKILEIEKLGGEPGELIHFSDVLAVGTGENAEIGAPLVSGATVTAEIVEQGRARKVIAFKKRRRQNSRIEGKVNRLARTATSCTCWCGKLPW
;
A
#
# COMPACT_ATOMS: atom_id res chain seq x y z
N MET A 1 27.24 -66.03 27.39
CA MET A 1 27.57 -64.78 28.11
C MET A 1 28.38 -63.80 27.25
N GLY A 2 29.57 -64.16 26.74
CA GLY A 2 30.40 -63.21 25.95
C GLY A 2 29.76 -62.65 24.67
N ILE A 3 29.04 -63.48 23.90
CA ILE A 3 28.37 -63.05 22.65
C ILE A 3 27.26 -62.04 22.93
N ILE A 4 26.49 -62.23 24.01
CA ILE A 4 25.38 -61.33 24.39
C ILE A 4 25.94 -59.97 24.82
N VAL A 5 27.04 -59.95 25.57
CA VAL A 5 27.70 -58.69 25.98
C VAL A 5 28.26 -57.94 24.77
N ALA A 6 28.86 -58.63 23.81
CA ALA A 6 29.35 -58.02 22.58
C ALA A 6 28.22 -57.39 21.73
N LEU A 7 27.07 -58.08 21.60
CA LEU A 7 25.90 -57.55 20.88
C LEU A 7 25.30 -56.33 21.59
N LEU A 8 25.24 -56.32 22.92
CA LEU A 8 24.74 -55.16 23.68
C LEU A 8 25.65 -53.94 23.53
N LEU A 9 26.97 -54.11 23.53
CA LEU A 9 27.92 -53.02 23.29
C LEU A 9 27.79 -52.44 21.87
N ILE A 10 27.57 -53.30 20.87
CA ILE A 10 27.33 -52.88 19.48
C ILE A 10 26.02 -52.08 19.37
N ILE A 11 24.95 -52.52 20.03
CA ILE A 11 23.65 -51.81 20.01
C ILE A 11 23.78 -50.43 20.67
N ILE A 12 24.46 -50.34 21.82
CA ILE A 12 24.71 -49.07 22.52
C ILE A 12 25.53 -48.12 21.64
N LEU A 13 26.57 -48.64 20.96
CA LEU A 13 27.36 -47.87 20.00
C LEU A 13 26.49 -47.35 18.86
N ILE A 14 25.68 -48.20 18.22
CA ILE A 14 24.78 -47.80 17.12
C ILE A 14 23.78 -46.73 17.59
N GLN A 15 23.18 -46.89 18.78
CA GLN A 15 22.24 -45.90 19.32
C GLN A 15 22.93 -44.58 19.63
N SER A 16 24.15 -44.59 20.17
CA SER A 16 24.93 -43.36 20.43
C SER A 16 25.26 -42.60 19.15
N ILE A 17 25.60 -43.32 18.08
CA ILE A 17 25.87 -42.73 16.75
C ILE A 17 24.57 -42.13 16.18
N LYS A 18 23.44 -42.83 16.29
CA LYS A 18 22.14 -42.34 15.80
C LYS A 18 21.72 -41.04 16.51
N ILE A 19 21.86 -40.97 17.83
CA ILE A 19 21.57 -39.75 18.62
C ILE A 19 22.47 -38.59 18.18
N TYR A 20 23.75 -38.87 17.91
CA TYR A 20 24.69 -37.84 17.46
C TYR A 20 24.35 -37.30 16.06
N LEU A 21 23.94 -38.18 15.13
CA LEU A 21 23.52 -37.76 13.79
C LEU A 21 22.20 -36.98 13.81
N ASP A 22 21.21 -37.43 14.60
CA ASP A 22 19.93 -36.73 14.78
C ASP A 22 20.14 -35.35 15.42
N TYR A 23 21.11 -35.23 16.32
CA TYR A 23 21.49 -33.92 16.88
C TYR A 23 22.07 -32.96 15.83
N GLN A 24 22.91 -33.46 14.90
CA GLN A 24 23.50 -32.61 13.84
C GLN A 24 22.42 -32.08 12.87
N GLU A 25 21.50 -32.94 12.43
CA GLU A 25 20.46 -32.57 11.46
C GLU A 25 19.50 -31.52 12.03
N ASN A 26 19.16 -31.61 13.32
CA ASN A 26 18.27 -30.64 13.95
C ASN A 26 18.92 -29.25 14.16
N VAL A 27 20.25 -29.18 14.32
CA VAL A 27 20.97 -27.89 14.43
C VAL A 27 20.93 -27.15 13.10
N GLU A 28 21.17 -27.84 11.98
CA GLU A 28 21.11 -27.24 10.64
C GLU A 28 19.71 -26.69 10.31
N VAL A 29 18.65 -27.40 10.69
CA VAL A 29 17.26 -26.94 10.50
C VAL A 29 16.96 -25.65 11.27
N THR A 30 17.50 -25.50 12.50
CA THR A 30 17.30 -24.26 13.29
C THR A 30 17.98 -23.04 12.68
N GLU A 31 19.13 -23.23 12.05
CA GLU A 31 19.88 -22.16 11.40
C GLU A 31 19.18 -21.70 10.10
N GLN A 32 18.58 -22.64 9.36
CA GLN A 32 17.75 -22.29 8.20
C GLN A 32 16.52 -21.47 8.60
N LEU A 33 15.83 -21.84 9.69
CA LEU A 33 14.68 -21.10 10.19
C LEU A 33 15.04 -19.65 10.56
N SER A 34 16.17 -19.40 11.23
CA SER A 34 16.56 -18.03 11.59
C SER A 34 16.87 -17.15 10.38
N THR A 35 17.51 -17.70 9.34
CA THR A 35 17.77 -16.92 8.10
C THR A 35 16.49 -16.52 7.37
N THR A 36 15.49 -17.40 7.32
CA THR A 36 14.20 -17.10 6.68
C THR A 36 13.39 -16.04 7.42
N GLU A 37 13.47 -15.99 8.75
CA GLU A 37 12.79 -14.97 9.55
C GLU A 37 13.37 -13.57 9.30
N GLU A 38 14.68 -13.47 9.12
CA GLU A 38 15.35 -12.21 8.75
C GLU A 38 14.93 -11.74 7.35
N GLU A 39 14.85 -12.64 6.38
CA GLU A 39 14.35 -12.33 5.03
C GLU A 39 12.90 -11.84 5.09
N LEU A 40 12.03 -12.50 5.85
CA LEU A 40 10.64 -12.07 6.03
C LEU A 40 10.55 -10.68 6.67
N ALA A 41 11.37 -10.38 7.68
CA ALA A 41 11.40 -9.05 8.30
C ALA A 41 11.76 -7.94 7.31
N THR A 42 12.76 -8.16 6.45
CA THR A 42 13.15 -7.19 5.41
C THR A 42 12.08 -7.02 4.33
N THR A 43 11.41 -8.11 3.93
CA THR A 43 10.31 -8.02 2.96
C THR A 43 9.12 -7.24 3.51
N LEU A 44 8.78 -7.41 4.79
CA LEU A 44 7.70 -6.66 5.44
C LEU A 44 8.03 -5.17 5.51
N GLN A 45 9.27 -4.81 5.81
CA GLN A 45 9.73 -3.41 5.78
C GLN A 45 9.57 -2.79 4.39
N ARG A 46 9.99 -3.49 3.33
CA ARG A 46 9.78 -3.03 1.94
C ARG A 46 8.31 -2.85 1.58
N LEU A 47 7.44 -3.76 2.03
CA LEU A 47 6.00 -3.65 1.80
C LEU A 47 5.40 -2.43 2.52
N THR A 48 5.86 -2.12 3.73
CA THR A 48 5.40 -0.92 4.44
C THR A 48 5.82 0.38 3.74
N GLU A 49 7.01 0.42 3.15
CA GLU A 49 7.48 1.56 2.35
C GLU A 49 6.66 1.73 1.07
N ILE A 50 6.40 0.64 0.34
CA ILE A 50 5.56 0.65 -0.86
C ILE A 50 4.13 1.12 -0.54
N SER A 51 3.58 0.68 0.59
CA SER A 51 2.25 1.12 1.05
C SER A 51 2.22 2.64 1.30
N ALA A 52 3.24 3.18 1.95
CA ALA A 52 3.31 4.62 2.25
C ALA A 52 3.43 5.49 0.98
N GLU A 53 4.12 5.01 -0.06
CA GLU A 53 4.18 5.68 -1.36
C GLU A 53 2.83 5.65 -2.10
N LEU A 54 2.05 4.58 -1.96
CA LEU A 54 0.74 4.47 -2.59
C LEU A 54 -0.28 5.43 -2.00
N ASP A 55 -0.23 5.69 -0.69
CA ASP A 55 -1.12 6.68 -0.04
C ASP A 55 -0.88 8.10 -0.57
N GLN A 56 0.35 8.46 -0.95
CA GLN A 56 0.64 9.75 -1.57
C GLN A 56 0.12 9.85 -3.01
N LYS A 57 -0.09 8.72 -3.69
CA LYS A 57 -0.65 8.66 -5.05
C LYS A 57 -2.18 8.77 -5.07
N ILE A 58 -2.85 8.56 -3.94
CA ILE A 58 -4.29 8.73 -3.81
C ILE A 58 -4.58 10.21 -3.54
N LEU A 59 -5.16 10.89 -4.52
CA LEU A 59 -5.52 12.31 -4.41
C LEU A 59 -6.99 12.44 -4.00
N GLU A 60 -7.26 13.19 -2.93
CA GLU A 60 -8.61 13.62 -2.56
C GLU A 60 -9.02 14.82 -3.43
N ILE A 61 -9.96 14.62 -4.35
CA ILE A 61 -10.49 15.65 -5.26
C ILE A 61 -11.94 15.99 -4.87
N GLU A 62 -12.46 17.12 -5.36
CA GLU A 62 -13.89 17.43 -5.29
C GLU A 62 -14.75 16.38 -5.99
N LYS A 63 -16.04 16.35 -5.66
CA LYS A 63 -16.98 15.36 -6.19
C LYS A 63 -17.04 15.39 -7.72
N LEU A 64 -16.58 14.32 -8.34
CA LEU A 64 -16.77 14.05 -9.76
C LEU A 64 -18.10 13.31 -9.99
N GLY A 65 -18.70 13.51 -11.16
CA GLY A 65 -19.85 12.72 -11.60
C GLY A 65 -19.38 11.33 -12.02
N GLY A 66 -19.86 10.29 -11.36
CA GLY A 66 -19.52 8.89 -11.64
C GLY A 66 -19.74 7.99 -10.42
N GLU A 67 -19.75 6.68 -10.62
CA GLU A 67 -19.82 5.68 -9.53
C GLU A 67 -18.41 5.22 -9.09
N PRO A 68 -18.22 4.71 -7.86
CA PRO A 68 -16.94 4.11 -7.46
C PRO A 68 -16.61 2.91 -8.36
N GLY A 69 -15.37 2.88 -8.87
CA GLY A 69 -14.89 1.93 -9.88
C GLY A 69 -15.00 2.44 -11.33
N GLU A 70 -15.55 3.63 -11.55
CA GLU A 70 -15.60 4.23 -12.89
C GLU A 70 -14.27 4.92 -13.25
N LEU A 71 -13.90 4.82 -14.52
CA LEU A 71 -12.73 5.49 -15.10
C LEU A 71 -13.12 6.89 -15.59
N ILE A 72 -12.40 7.90 -15.11
CA ILE A 72 -12.55 9.29 -15.52
C ILE A 72 -11.33 9.71 -16.34
N HIS A 73 -11.59 10.41 -17.45
CA HIS A 73 -10.56 10.96 -18.31
C HIS A 73 -10.46 12.49 -18.12
N PHE A 74 -9.27 12.98 -17.78
CA PHE A 74 -8.97 14.41 -17.75
C PHE A 74 -8.24 14.80 -19.03
N SER A 75 -8.88 15.64 -19.85
CA SER A 75 -8.30 16.24 -21.06
C SER A 75 -7.39 17.45 -20.76
N ASP A 76 -7.61 18.09 -19.62
CA ASP A 76 -6.99 19.37 -19.30
C ASP A 76 -5.71 19.14 -18.50
N VAL A 77 -4.62 18.90 -19.23
CA VAL A 77 -3.31 18.62 -18.64
C VAL A 77 -2.35 19.79 -18.85
N LEU A 78 -1.86 20.35 -17.74
CA LEU A 78 -0.97 21.51 -17.72
C LEU A 78 0.51 21.15 -17.86
N ALA A 79 0.93 20.01 -17.31
CA ALA A 79 2.31 19.57 -17.36
C ALA A 79 2.38 18.04 -17.31
N VAL A 80 3.32 17.46 -18.06
CA VAL A 80 3.58 16.03 -18.09
C VAL A 80 5.07 15.77 -17.98
N GLY A 81 5.48 14.89 -17.06
CA GLY A 81 6.87 14.47 -16.88
C GLY A 81 7.37 14.61 -15.46
N THR A 82 8.52 14.00 -15.18
CA THR A 82 9.22 14.10 -13.90
C THR A 82 10.67 14.47 -14.17
N GLY A 83 11.14 15.60 -13.61
CA GLY A 83 12.53 16.05 -13.77
C GLY A 83 12.79 16.78 -15.08
N GLU A 84 13.88 16.42 -15.77
CA GLU A 84 14.48 17.20 -16.87
C GLU A 84 13.68 17.18 -18.19
N ASN A 85 12.75 16.22 -18.37
CA ASN A 85 11.87 16.11 -19.54
C ASN A 85 10.42 16.52 -19.21
N ALA A 86 10.23 17.59 -18.46
CA ALA A 86 8.91 18.13 -18.16
C ALA A 86 8.39 18.93 -19.37
N GLU A 87 7.36 18.41 -20.05
CA GLU A 87 6.60 19.15 -21.05
C GLU A 87 5.62 20.07 -20.29
N ILE A 88 5.89 21.38 -20.30
CA ILE A 88 5.02 22.40 -19.69
C ILE A 88 4.13 22.99 -20.78
N GLY A 89 2.83 22.84 -20.63
CA GLY A 89 1.85 23.43 -21.53
C GLY A 89 1.66 24.93 -21.28
N ALA A 90 1.60 25.71 -22.35
CA ALA A 90 1.17 27.10 -22.31
C ALA A 90 0.14 27.31 -23.43
N PRO A 91 -1.17 27.06 -23.25
CA PRO A 91 -1.94 26.88 -22.00
C PRO A 91 -2.28 25.44 -21.58
N LEU A 92 -2.23 24.46 -22.50
CA LEU A 92 -2.48 23.02 -22.23
C LEU A 92 -1.50 22.20 -23.08
N VAL A 93 -1.16 20.99 -22.64
CA VAL A 93 -0.34 20.04 -23.43
C VAL A 93 -1.25 19.31 -24.43
N SER A 94 -0.97 19.44 -25.74
CA SER A 94 -1.76 18.80 -26.79
C SER A 94 -1.61 17.27 -26.77
N GLY A 95 -2.73 16.55 -26.74
CA GLY A 95 -2.76 15.08 -26.83
C GLY A 95 -2.43 14.35 -25.53
N ALA A 96 -2.37 15.06 -24.40
CA ALA A 96 -2.24 14.45 -23.09
C ALA A 96 -3.62 14.10 -22.52
N THR A 97 -3.77 12.91 -21.95
CA THR A 97 -4.97 12.50 -21.23
C THR A 97 -4.54 11.75 -19.97
N VAL A 98 -5.09 12.13 -18.82
CA VAL A 98 -4.88 11.42 -17.56
C VAL A 98 -6.12 10.58 -17.29
N THR A 99 -5.95 9.26 -17.23
CA THR A 99 -7.00 8.35 -16.80
C THR A 99 -6.85 8.09 -15.30
N ALA A 100 -7.95 8.19 -14.57
CA ALA A 100 -7.96 7.96 -13.14
C ALA A 100 -9.20 7.14 -12.76
N GLU A 101 -9.06 6.28 -11.76
CA GLU A 101 -10.15 5.44 -11.26
C GLU A 101 -10.68 6.00 -9.94
N ILE A 102 -12.00 6.07 -9.81
CA ILE A 102 -12.63 6.46 -8.55
C ILE A 102 -12.56 5.30 -7.56
N VAL A 103 -11.77 5.43 -6.50
CA VAL A 103 -11.67 4.40 -5.45
C VAL A 103 -12.85 4.50 -4.49
N GLU A 104 -13.10 5.70 -3.98
CA GLU A 104 -14.19 5.92 -3.01
C GLU A 104 -14.77 7.33 -3.16
N GLN A 105 -16.09 7.43 -3.00
CA GLN A 105 -16.78 8.71 -2.85
C GLN A 105 -17.34 8.85 -1.43
N GLY A 106 -16.67 9.69 -0.64
CA GLY A 106 -17.03 9.95 0.74
C GLY A 106 -17.61 11.35 0.94
N ARG A 107 -18.29 11.58 2.06
CA ARG A 107 -18.64 12.94 2.52
C ARG A 107 -17.61 13.41 3.53
N ALA A 108 -17.06 14.60 3.32
CA ALA A 108 -16.20 15.22 4.31
C ALA A 108 -16.97 15.51 5.62
N ARG A 109 -16.21 15.66 6.71
CA ARG A 109 -16.76 15.97 8.03
C ARG A 109 -17.69 17.19 7.96
N LYS A 110 -18.89 17.04 8.53
CA LYS A 110 -19.90 18.08 8.60
C LYS A 110 -19.38 19.31 9.34
N VAL A 111 -19.57 20.49 8.76
CA VAL A 111 -19.16 21.76 9.38
C VAL A 111 -20.41 22.43 9.95
N ILE A 112 -20.36 22.79 11.24
CA ILE A 112 -21.44 23.52 11.90
C ILE A 112 -21.13 25.01 11.76
N ALA A 113 -21.93 25.73 10.99
CA ALA A 113 -21.82 27.17 10.82
C ALA A 113 -22.73 27.87 11.83
N PHE A 114 -22.12 28.58 12.77
CA PHE A 114 -22.83 29.30 13.81
C PHE A 114 -22.94 30.79 13.48
N LYS A 115 -24.17 31.30 13.30
CA LYS A 115 -24.42 32.74 13.10
C LYS A 115 -25.18 33.32 14.30
N LYS A 116 -24.53 34.26 15.00
CA LYS A 116 -25.10 35.02 16.13
C LYS A 116 -25.04 36.51 15.83
N ARG A 117 -26.16 37.21 15.97
CA ARG A 117 -26.23 38.67 15.83
C ARG A 117 -26.15 39.34 17.21
N ARG A 118 -25.52 40.51 17.30
CA ARG A 118 -25.38 41.25 18.56
C ARG A 118 -26.73 41.83 18.98
N ARG A 119 -27.13 41.64 20.24
CA ARG A 119 -28.37 42.17 20.88
C ARG A 119 -29.70 41.72 20.26
N GLN A 120 -29.68 40.96 19.18
CA GLN A 120 -30.82 40.22 18.71
C GLN A 120 -30.69 38.81 19.32
N ASN A 121 -31.68 38.35 20.10
CA ASN A 121 -31.70 37.00 20.68
C ASN A 121 -31.90 35.90 19.60
N SER A 122 -31.41 36.15 18.38
CA SER A 122 -31.45 35.26 17.24
C SER A 122 -30.17 34.44 17.22
N ARG A 123 -30.34 33.12 17.32
CA ARG A 123 -29.29 32.12 17.17
C ARG A 123 -29.67 31.24 15.98
N ILE A 124 -28.93 31.33 14.88
CA ILE A 124 -29.16 30.47 13.72
C ILE A 124 -28.00 29.49 13.65
N GLU A 125 -28.31 28.21 13.84
CA GLU A 125 -27.39 27.12 13.61
C GLU A 125 -27.63 26.56 12.21
N GLY A 126 -26.73 26.88 11.29
CA GLY A 126 -26.75 26.36 9.94
C GLY A 126 -25.84 25.14 9.85
N LYS A 127 -26.39 24.01 9.40
CA LYS A 127 -25.59 22.84 9.05
C LYS A 127 -25.13 23.00 7.61
N VAL A 128 -23.82 23.17 7.39
CA VAL A 128 -23.25 23.25 6.04
C VAL A 128 -22.52 21.93 5.78
N ASN A 129 -22.92 21.21 4.74
CA ASN A 129 -22.16 20.05 4.29
C ASN A 129 -20.96 20.56 3.50
N ARG A 130 -19.75 20.05 3.77
CA ARG A 130 -18.68 20.16 2.78
C ARG A 130 -19.04 19.25 1.60
N LEU A 131 -18.62 19.65 0.41
CA LEU A 131 -18.73 18.83 -0.80
C LEU A 131 -18.13 17.43 -0.55
N ALA A 132 -18.67 16.44 -1.26
CA ALA A 132 -18.13 15.09 -1.19
C ALA A 132 -16.68 15.08 -1.70
N ARG A 133 -15.85 14.23 -1.09
CA ARG A 133 -14.48 13.99 -1.48
C ARG A 133 -14.45 12.69 -2.27
N THR A 134 -13.76 12.72 -3.39
CA THR A 134 -13.53 11.54 -4.20
C THR A 134 -12.05 11.20 -4.09
N ALA A 135 -11.74 10.03 -3.53
CA ALA A 135 -10.40 9.47 -3.58
C ALA A 135 -10.23 8.85 -4.97
N THR A 136 -9.27 9.37 -5.73
CA THR A 136 -9.03 8.91 -7.10
C THR A 136 -7.61 8.36 -7.19
N SER A 137 -7.45 7.12 -7.65
CA SER A 137 -6.15 6.56 -7.98
C SER A 137 -5.80 6.97 -9.42
N CYS A 138 -4.74 7.76 -9.58
CA CYS A 138 -4.28 8.14 -10.91
C CYS A 138 -3.37 7.04 -11.47
N THR A 139 -3.80 6.34 -12.51
CA THR A 139 -2.93 5.50 -13.32
C THR A 139 -2.45 6.34 -14.50
N CYS A 140 -1.25 6.93 -14.36
CA CYS A 140 -0.68 7.81 -15.36
C CYS A 140 -0.34 7.03 -16.64
N TRP A 141 -1.29 6.94 -17.57
CA TRP A 141 -1.05 6.46 -18.92
C TRP A 141 -0.84 7.65 -19.85
N CYS A 142 0.42 8.07 -20.02
CA CYS A 142 0.78 9.14 -20.94
C CYS A 142 0.86 8.59 -22.38
N GLY A 143 -0.30 8.32 -22.98
CA GLY A 143 -0.40 7.95 -24.40
C GLY A 143 -0.55 9.19 -25.27
N LYS A 144 0.52 9.59 -25.97
CA LYS A 144 0.46 10.61 -27.04
C LYS A 144 -0.27 9.99 -28.22
N LEU A 145 -1.59 10.21 -28.35
CA LEU A 145 -2.39 9.72 -29.47
C LEU A 145 -2.01 10.47 -30.75
N PRO A 146 -1.57 9.77 -31.83
CA PRO A 146 -1.21 10.40 -33.09
C PRO A 146 -2.47 10.58 -33.94
N TRP A 147 -2.86 11.83 -34.19
CA TRP A 147 -3.66 12.21 -35.36
C TRP A 147 -2.91 13.33 -36.08
#